data_AF-A0A950XS69-F1
#
_entry.id   AF-A0A950XS69-F1
#
_cell.length_a   1.000
_cell.length_b   1.000
_cell.length_c   1.000
_cell.angle_alpha   90.00
_cell.angle_beta   90.00
_cell.angle_gamma   90.00
#
_symmetry.space_group_name_H-M   'P 1'
#
loop_
_entity.id
_entity.type
_entity.pdbx_description
1 polymer ?
#
loop_
_entity_poly.entity_id
_entity_poly.type
_entity_poly.pdbx_seq_one_letter_code
_entity_poly.pdbx_strand_id
1 'polypeptide(L)'
;MLNCTRQWGKSTLAAIKAVHRAYAQPGSLVIVASPTERQSGEFLRKAAEMVARLGIRPRGDGRNAASLLFPNGSRVVGLPGTEGTIRGFSAVALMIIDEAARVADSLYKALRPMLAVADGDLWLLSTPRGKQGFFYENWANGGEEWDRVAVRAEECPRISARFLEDERKQLGEAWFRQEYECEFVDDGFGWFDRDVVMRALVEMEPL
;
A
#
# COMPACT_ATOMS: atom_id res chain seq x y z
N MET A 1 -4.72 -0.56 7.63
CA MET A 1 -3.33 -0.81 7.20
C MET A 1 -3.03 -2.29 7.25
N LEU A 2 -2.35 -2.80 6.24
CA LEU A 2 -1.93 -4.20 6.13
C LEU A 2 -0.40 -4.27 6.04
N ASN A 3 0.24 -4.71 7.13
CA ASN A 3 1.67 -4.99 7.19
C ASN A 3 1.88 -6.51 7.20
N CYS A 4 1.74 -7.13 6.03
CA CYS A 4 1.76 -8.60 5.92
C CYS A 4 2.92 -9.03 5.04
N THR A 5 3.37 -10.27 5.21
CA THR A 5 4.47 -10.81 4.41
C THR A 5 4.12 -10.83 2.91
N ARG A 6 5.15 -10.96 2.06
CA ARG A 6 4.94 -11.25 0.64
C ARG A 6 4.19 -12.57 0.47
N GLN A 7 3.50 -12.72 -0.65
CA GLN A 7 2.67 -13.89 -0.94
C GLN A 7 1.50 -14.16 0.03
N TRP A 8 1.24 -13.27 1.01
CA TRP A 8 0.01 -13.33 1.82
C TRP A 8 -1.27 -12.96 1.04
N GLY A 9 -1.16 -12.42 -0.18
CA GLY A 9 -2.33 -12.10 -1.01
C GLY A 9 -2.93 -10.71 -0.77
N LYS A 10 -2.17 -9.79 -0.14
CA LYS A 10 -2.52 -8.37 0.03
C LYS A 10 -3.11 -7.74 -1.24
N SER A 11 -2.39 -7.80 -2.37
CA SER A 11 -2.85 -7.21 -3.63
C SER A 11 -4.10 -7.90 -4.20
N THR A 12 -4.33 -9.18 -3.88
CA THR A 12 -5.58 -9.87 -4.27
C THR A 12 -6.76 -9.38 -3.44
N LEU A 13 -6.59 -9.26 -2.11
CA LEU A 13 -7.60 -8.69 -1.22
C LEU A 13 -7.95 -7.25 -1.63
N ALA A 14 -6.94 -6.44 -1.92
CA ALA A 14 -7.13 -5.06 -2.36
C ALA A 14 -7.87 -4.97 -3.71
N ALA A 15 -7.54 -5.83 -4.68
CA ALA A 15 -8.28 -5.91 -5.95
C ALA A 15 -9.76 -6.30 -5.74
N ILE A 16 -10.03 -7.28 -4.85
CA ILE A 16 -11.41 -7.65 -4.48
C ILE A 16 -12.14 -6.45 -3.87
N LYS A 17 -11.51 -5.74 -2.92
CA LYS A 17 -12.11 -4.55 -2.28
C LYS A 17 -12.38 -3.43 -3.29
N ALA A 18 -11.46 -3.19 -4.23
CA ALA A 18 -11.64 -2.21 -5.30
C ALA A 18 -12.84 -2.56 -6.20
N VAL A 19 -12.91 -3.81 -6.67
CA VAL A 19 -14.02 -4.30 -7.50
C VAL A 19 -15.34 -4.26 -6.74
N HIS A 20 -15.36 -4.68 -5.48
CA HIS A 20 -16.53 -4.64 -4.62
C HIS A 20 -17.03 -3.19 -4.45
N ARG A 21 -16.15 -2.23 -4.14
CA ARG A 21 -16.54 -0.81 -4.01
C ARG A 21 -17.13 -0.29 -5.32
N ALA A 22 -16.46 -0.50 -6.44
CA ALA A 22 -16.91 -0.07 -7.76
C ALA A 22 -18.27 -0.69 -8.15
N TYR A 23 -18.48 -1.96 -7.82
CA TYR A 23 -19.73 -2.67 -8.11
C TYR A 23 -20.88 -2.23 -7.20
N ALA A 24 -20.65 -2.20 -5.88
CA ALA A 24 -21.68 -1.98 -4.88
C ALA A 24 -22.13 -0.51 -4.76
N GLN A 25 -21.28 0.44 -5.18
CA GLN A 25 -21.57 1.88 -5.11
C GLN A 25 -21.43 2.50 -6.50
N PRO A 26 -22.55 2.70 -7.23
CA PRO A 26 -22.55 3.30 -8.56
C PRO A 26 -21.87 4.68 -8.58
N GLY A 27 -21.15 4.98 -9.66
CA GLY A 27 -20.43 6.24 -9.84
C GLY A 27 -19.22 6.43 -8.91
N SER A 28 -18.82 5.41 -8.14
CA SER A 28 -17.68 5.55 -7.22
C SER A 28 -16.35 5.57 -7.96
N LEU A 29 -15.42 6.39 -7.45
CA LEU A 29 -14.05 6.44 -7.93
C LEU A 29 -13.13 5.72 -6.96
N VAL A 30 -12.43 4.70 -7.46
CA VAL A 30 -11.37 3.98 -6.75
C VAL A 30 -10.02 4.34 -7.38
N ILE A 31 -9.09 4.82 -6.56
CA ILE A 31 -7.72 5.11 -6.98
C ILE A 31 -6.78 4.06 -6.41
N VAL A 32 -5.87 3.55 -7.25
CA VAL A 32 -4.83 2.61 -6.86
C VAL A 32 -3.48 3.21 -7.18
N ALA A 33 -2.71 3.58 -6.16
CA ALA A 33 -1.34 4.04 -6.30
C ALA A 33 -0.36 2.89 -6.01
N SER A 34 0.75 2.87 -6.74
CA SER A 34 1.84 1.91 -6.53
C SER A 34 3.18 2.59 -6.86
N PRO A 35 4.33 2.03 -6.44
CA PRO A 35 5.63 2.64 -6.69
C PRO A 35 5.95 2.86 -8.17
N THR A 36 5.39 2.03 -9.06
CA THR A 36 5.60 2.10 -10.51
C THR A 36 4.30 1.93 -11.29
N GLU A 37 4.26 2.44 -12.52
CA GLU A 37 3.15 2.25 -13.46
C GLU A 37 2.89 0.76 -13.75
N ARG A 38 3.96 -0.03 -13.87
CA ARG A 38 3.85 -1.48 -14.09
C ARG A 38 3.11 -2.18 -12.94
N GLN A 39 3.34 -1.76 -11.69
CA GLN A 39 2.68 -2.36 -10.53
C GLN A 39 1.19 -2.00 -10.46
N SER A 40 0.83 -0.74 -10.71
CA SER A 40 -0.58 -0.36 -10.76
C SER A 40 -1.29 -0.99 -11.97
N GLY A 41 -0.59 -1.19 -13.09
CA GLY A 41 -1.06 -1.98 -14.23
C GLY A 41 -1.36 -3.45 -13.88
N GLU A 42 -0.45 -4.14 -13.17
CA GLU A 42 -0.68 -5.52 -12.71
C GLU A 42 -1.86 -5.63 -11.73
N PHE A 43 -2.04 -4.63 -10.87
CA PHE A 43 -3.23 -4.55 -10.02
C PHE A 43 -4.50 -4.47 -10.86
N LEU A 44 -4.54 -3.55 -11.83
CA LEU A 44 -5.70 -3.34 -12.72
C LEU A 44 -6.00 -4.58 -13.56
N ARG A 45 -4.96 -5.30 -14.03
CA ARG A 45 -5.11 -6.59 -14.72
C ARG A 45 -5.80 -7.61 -13.81
N LYS A 46 -5.38 -7.74 -12.55
CA LYS A 46 -6.01 -8.62 -11.57
C LYS A 46 -7.47 -8.24 -11.28
N ALA A 47 -7.74 -6.95 -11.14
CA ALA A 47 -9.10 -6.45 -10.98
C ALA A 47 -9.96 -6.78 -12.21
N ALA A 48 -9.43 -6.59 -13.43
CA ALA A 48 -10.13 -6.91 -14.67
C ALA A 48 -10.50 -8.40 -14.77
N GLU A 49 -9.61 -9.31 -14.36
CA GLU A 49 -9.92 -10.75 -14.29
C GLU A 49 -11.09 -11.04 -13.33
N MET A 50 -11.13 -10.39 -12.16
CA MET A 50 -12.22 -10.54 -11.21
C MET A 50 -13.53 -9.99 -11.77
N VAL A 51 -13.48 -8.81 -12.40
CA VAL A 51 -14.64 -8.18 -13.03
C VAL A 51 -15.20 -9.06 -14.16
N ALA A 52 -14.33 -9.66 -14.98
CA ALA A 52 -14.74 -10.57 -16.04
C ALA A 52 -15.45 -11.83 -15.50
N ARG A 53 -15.00 -12.38 -14.35
CA ARG A 53 -15.67 -13.50 -13.68
C ARG A 53 -17.07 -13.14 -13.15
N LEU A 54 -17.34 -11.86 -12.90
CA LEU A 54 -18.66 -11.36 -12.54
C LEU A 54 -19.56 -11.11 -13.77
N GLY A 55 -19.09 -11.40 -14.99
CA GLY A 55 -19.83 -11.13 -16.22
C GLY A 55 -19.92 -9.65 -16.59
N ILE A 56 -19.19 -8.79 -15.88
CA ILE A 56 -19.13 -7.36 -16.14
C ILE A 56 -18.11 -7.12 -17.24
N ARG A 57 -18.48 -6.30 -18.23
CA ARG A 57 -17.58 -5.89 -19.32
C ARG A 57 -17.10 -4.46 -19.08
N PRO A 58 -15.97 -4.26 -18.38
CA PRO A 58 -15.42 -2.92 -18.19
C PRO A 58 -14.81 -2.43 -19.51
N ARG A 59 -14.68 -1.12 -19.65
CA ARG A 59 -13.90 -0.47 -20.72
C ARG A 59 -12.84 0.43 -20.10
N GLY A 60 -11.89 0.92 -20.89
CA GLY A 60 -11.06 2.03 -20.44
C GLY A 60 -11.90 3.30 -20.26
N ASP A 61 -11.47 4.21 -19.39
CA ASP A 61 -12.15 5.48 -19.17
C ASP A 61 -11.84 6.55 -20.25
N GLY A 62 -10.97 6.22 -21.20
CA GLY A 62 -10.56 7.08 -22.31
C GLY A 62 -9.58 8.21 -21.93
N ARG A 63 -9.16 8.30 -20.68
CA ARG A 63 -8.26 9.35 -20.16
C ARG A 63 -7.00 8.79 -19.52
N ASN A 64 -7.12 7.65 -18.85
CA ASN A 64 -6.04 7.00 -18.12
C ASN A 64 -5.75 5.63 -18.73
N ALA A 65 -4.47 5.37 -19.03
CA ALA A 65 -4.02 4.13 -19.65
C ALA A 65 -4.37 2.89 -18.80
N ALA A 66 -4.17 2.98 -17.48
CA ALA A 66 -4.54 1.94 -16.52
C ALA A 66 -5.88 2.26 -15.86
N SER A 67 -6.99 1.91 -16.50
CA SER A 67 -8.33 2.18 -15.96
C SER A 67 -9.38 1.11 -16.31
N LEU A 68 -10.36 0.97 -15.43
CA LEU A 68 -11.58 0.18 -15.62
C LEU A 68 -12.80 1.07 -15.34
N LEU A 69 -13.61 1.31 -16.36
CA LEU A 69 -14.91 1.97 -16.30
C LEU A 69 -16.01 0.91 -16.34
N PHE A 70 -16.81 0.88 -15.28
CA PHE A 70 -17.93 -0.04 -15.12
C PHE A 70 -19.19 0.51 -15.80
N PRO A 71 -20.14 -0.35 -16.20
CA PRO A 71 -21.42 0.09 -16.76
C PRO A 71 -22.25 1.00 -15.83
N ASN A 72 -22.06 0.89 -14.51
CA ASN A 72 -22.71 1.71 -13.49
C ASN A 72 -22.02 3.08 -13.27
N GLY A 73 -21.06 3.45 -14.12
CA GLY A 73 -20.33 4.71 -14.04
C GLY A 73 -19.14 4.72 -13.07
N SER A 74 -18.96 3.66 -12.27
CA SER A 74 -17.83 3.56 -11.35
C SER A 74 -16.51 3.36 -12.10
N ARG A 75 -15.41 3.84 -11.51
CA ARG A 75 -14.07 3.79 -12.11
C ARG A 75 -13.07 3.23 -11.13
N VAL A 76 -12.18 2.36 -11.61
CA VAL A 76 -10.94 1.98 -10.92
C VAL A 76 -9.79 2.50 -11.76
N VAL A 77 -8.93 3.34 -11.20
CA VAL A 77 -7.82 3.97 -11.93
C VAL A 77 -6.51 3.69 -11.23
N GLY A 78 -5.54 3.15 -11.98
CA GLY A 78 -4.17 2.95 -11.54
C GLY A 78 -3.32 4.20 -11.79
N LEU A 79 -2.59 4.64 -10.77
CA LEU A 79 -1.67 5.78 -10.83
C LEU A 79 -0.24 5.30 -10.63
N PRO A 80 0.74 5.89 -11.34
CA PRO A 80 2.15 5.59 -11.14
C PRO A 80 2.67 6.21 -9.82
N GLY A 81 3.91 5.91 -9.45
CA GLY A 81 4.56 6.44 -8.25
C GLY A 81 5.07 7.89 -8.36
N THR A 82 4.73 8.62 -9.43
CA THR A 82 5.27 9.95 -9.72
C THR A 82 4.18 11.02 -9.76
N GLU A 83 4.41 12.12 -9.03
CA GLU A 83 3.39 13.16 -8.73
C GLU A 83 2.82 13.87 -9.97
N GLY A 84 3.59 13.95 -11.07
CA GLY A 84 3.30 14.81 -12.22
C GLY A 84 1.98 14.54 -12.95
N THR A 85 1.39 13.35 -12.81
CA THR A 85 0.15 12.94 -13.50
C THR A 85 -1.04 12.72 -12.58
N ILE A 86 -0.90 13.02 -11.28
CA ILE A 86 -1.78 12.49 -10.23
C ILE A 86 -2.82 13.51 -9.75
N ARG A 87 -2.60 14.79 -10.04
CA ARG A 87 -3.54 15.87 -9.68
C ARG A 87 -4.76 15.85 -10.62
N GLY A 88 -5.95 16.08 -10.07
CA GLY A 88 -7.19 16.25 -10.84
C GLY A 88 -8.30 15.24 -10.57
N PHE A 89 -8.05 14.23 -9.72
CA PHE A 89 -9.13 13.41 -9.17
C PHE A 89 -9.73 14.07 -7.92
N SER A 90 -11.04 13.96 -7.79
CA SER A 90 -11.80 14.41 -6.62
C SER A 90 -12.86 13.37 -6.30
N ALA A 91 -13.42 13.44 -5.08
CA ALA A 91 -14.43 12.51 -4.59
C ALA A 91 -13.99 11.04 -4.70
N VAL A 92 -12.74 10.75 -4.33
CA VAL A 92 -12.23 9.36 -4.30
C VAL A 92 -12.91 8.63 -3.14
N ALA A 93 -13.73 7.64 -3.46
CA ALA A 93 -14.49 6.85 -2.48
C ALA A 93 -13.64 5.76 -1.81
N LEU A 94 -12.56 5.33 -2.47
CA LEU A 94 -11.58 4.39 -1.93
C LEU A 94 -10.21 4.65 -2.57
N MET A 95 -9.21 4.88 -1.73
CA MET A 95 -7.82 4.96 -2.14
C MET A 95 -7.03 3.78 -1.62
N ILE A 96 -6.35 3.09 -2.52
CA ILE A 96 -5.48 1.96 -2.21
C ILE A 96 -4.06 2.36 -2.58
N ILE A 97 -3.14 2.27 -1.63
CA ILE A 97 -1.70 2.41 -1.88
C ILE A 97 -1.07 1.03 -1.65
N ASP A 98 -0.75 0.34 -2.74
CA ASP A 98 -0.05 -0.94 -2.70
C ASP A 98 1.47 -0.71 -2.66
N GLU A 99 2.19 -1.57 -1.96
CA GLU A 99 3.61 -1.38 -1.64
C GLU A 99 3.90 -0.02 -0.98
N ALA A 100 3.03 0.39 -0.05
CA ALA A 100 3.01 1.72 0.54
C ALA A 100 4.35 2.16 1.16
N ALA A 101 5.13 1.26 1.77
CA ALA A 101 6.45 1.58 2.32
C ALA A 101 7.50 1.94 1.26
N ARG A 102 7.18 1.74 -0.03
CA ARG A 102 8.04 2.05 -1.19
C ARG A 102 7.51 3.23 -2.01
N VAL A 103 6.37 3.81 -1.63
CA VAL A 103 5.81 5.02 -2.25
C VAL A 103 6.43 6.26 -1.61
N ALA A 104 6.70 7.29 -2.41
CA ALA A 104 7.26 8.53 -1.91
C ALA A 104 6.25 9.30 -1.03
N ASP A 105 6.73 9.89 0.07
CA ASP A 105 5.93 10.72 0.97
C ASP A 105 5.26 11.90 0.26
N SER A 106 5.91 12.49 -0.75
CA SER A 106 5.32 13.57 -1.56
C SER A 106 4.07 13.10 -2.29
N LEU A 107 4.12 11.90 -2.86
CA LEU A 107 2.95 11.31 -3.52
C LEU A 107 1.83 11.02 -2.51
N TYR A 108 2.16 10.44 -1.36
CA TYR A 108 1.16 10.24 -0.30
C TYR A 108 0.47 11.56 0.08
N LYS A 109 1.25 12.62 0.30
CA LYS A 109 0.73 13.96 0.62
C LYS A 109 -0.12 14.55 -0.51
N ALA A 110 0.26 14.34 -1.77
CA ALA A 110 -0.50 14.81 -2.93
C ALA A 110 -1.84 14.08 -3.11
N LEU A 111 -1.91 12.81 -2.72
CA LEU A 111 -3.10 11.97 -2.82
C LEU A 111 -4.13 12.22 -1.72
N ARG A 112 -3.68 12.53 -0.49
CA ARG A 112 -4.53 12.70 0.70
C ARG A 112 -5.72 13.67 0.50
N PRO A 113 -5.58 14.85 -0.13
CA PRO A 113 -6.70 15.77 -0.34
C PRO A 113 -7.85 15.19 -1.18
N MET A 114 -7.60 14.17 -2.01
CA MET A 114 -8.61 13.61 -2.92
C MET A 114 -9.72 12.85 -2.19
N LEU A 115 -9.47 12.44 -0.94
CA LEU A 115 -10.42 11.73 -0.08
C LEU A 115 -11.43 12.67 0.61
N ALA A 116 -11.14 13.97 0.67
CA ALA A 116 -11.83 14.91 1.55
C ALA A 116 -13.33 15.10 1.27
N VAL A 117 -13.76 14.96 0.01
CA VAL A 117 -15.15 15.27 -0.39
C VAL A 117 -16.08 14.07 -0.32
N ALA A 118 -15.56 12.85 -0.48
CA ALA A 118 -16.37 11.64 -0.56
C ALA A 118 -16.41 10.83 0.74
N ASP A 119 -15.78 11.32 1.81
CA ASP A 119 -15.56 10.55 3.05
C ASP A 119 -14.97 9.16 2.74
N GLY A 120 -13.94 9.16 1.89
CA GLY A 120 -13.41 7.95 1.27
C GLY A 120 -12.49 7.15 2.18
N ASP A 121 -12.48 5.83 1.99
CA ASP A 121 -11.57 4.93 2.71
C ASP A 121 -10.12 5.07 2.21
N LEU A 122 -9.14 4.95 3.12
CA LEU A 122 -7.73 4.82 2.76
C LEU A 122 -7.17 3.45 3.20
N TRP A 123 -6.68 2.69 2.23
CA TRP A 123 -6.05 1.39 2.43
C TRP A 123 -4.56 1.46 2.11
N LEU A 124 -3.73 1.23 3.12
CA LEU A 124 -2.28 1.11 2.96
C LEU A 124 -1.87 -0.35 3.10
N LEU A 125 -1.22 -0.92 2.09
CA LEU A 125 -0.75 -2.31 2.08
C LEU A 125 0.74 -2.36 1.76
N SER A 126 1.54 -3.07 2.56
CA SER A 126 2.97 -3.20 2.29
C SER A 126 3.61 -4.38 3.04
N THR A 127 4.89 -4.64 2.73
CA THR A 127 5.87 -5.12 3.72
C THR A 127 6.60 -3.89 4.31
N PRO A 128 7.18 -3.97 5.52
CA PRO A 128 7.86 -2.82 6.11
C PRO A 128 9.18 -2.54 5.37
N ARG A 129 9.69 -1.31 5.51
CA ARG A 129 10.96 -0.87 4.93
C ARG A 129 11.60 0.18 5.82
N GLY A 130 12.38 -0.26 6.80
CA GLY A 130 12.99 0.66 7.77
C GLY A 130 11.95 1.38 8.66
N LYS A 131 12.43 2.09 9.68
CA LYS A 131 11.59 3.01 10.48
C LYS A 131 11.46 4.38 9.82
N GLN A 132 10.90 4.43 8.61
CA GLN A 132 10.81 5.67 7.82
C GLN A 132 9.59 5.75 6.90
N GLY A 133 9.29 6.98 6.49
CA GLY A 133 8.24 7.30 5.53
C GLY A 133 6.84 7.15 6.11
N PHE A 134 5.85 7.60 5.35
CA PHE A 134 4.47 7.70 5.83
C PHE A 134 3.89 6.34 6.26
N PHE A 135 4.29 5.22 5.65
CA PHE A 135 3.76 3.91 6.03
C PHE A 135 4.17 3.54 7.46
N TYR A 136 5.45 3.71 7.82
CA TYR A 136 5.91 3.50 9.20
C TYR A 136 5.25 4.49 10.15
N GLU A 137 5.22 5.78 9.81
CA GLU A 137 4.66 6.81 10.70
C GLU A 137 3.18 6.57 11.01
N ASN A 138 2.36 6.23 10.00
CA ASN A 138 0.95 5.90 10.25
C ASN A 138 0.79 4.57 11.01
N TRP A 139 1.71 3.62 10.82
CA TRP A 139 1.69 2.33 11.52
C TRP A 139 2.04 2.49 13.01
N ALA A 140 3.12 3.19 13.32
CA ALA A 140 3.63 3.36 14.67
C ALA A 140 2.92 4.47 15.45
N ASN A 141 2.61 5.58 14.79
CA ASN A 141 2.19 6.84 15.43
C ASN A 141 0.80 7.33 14.96
N GLY A 142 0.11 6.61 14.07
CA GLY A 142 -1.26 6.96 13.67
C GLY A 142 -2.26 6.78 14.81
N GLY A 143 -3.42 7.44 14.73
CA GLY A 143 -4.44 7.34 15.78
C GLY A 143 -5.31 6.09 15.67
N GLU A 144 -6.39 6.07 16.47
CA GLU A 144 -7.36 4.96 16.57
C GLU A 144 -8.22 4.80 15.30
N GLU A 145 -8.20 5.77 14.39
CA GLU A 145 -8.87 5.68 13.09
C GLU A 145 -8.28 4.59 12.17
N TRP A 146 -7.10 4.08 12.49
CA TRP A 146 -6.44 3.03 11.72
C TRP A 146 -6.74 1.63 12.26
N ASP A 147 -7.50 0.86 11.50
CA ASP A 147 -7.48 -0.60 11.64
C ASP A 147 -6.12 -1.14 11.17
N ARG A 148 -5.34 -1.78 12.05
CA ARG A 148 -4.02 -2.34 11.73
C ARG A 148 -4.02 -3.85 11.81
N VAL A 149 -3.57 -4.50 10.74
CA VAL A 149 -3.42 -5.95 10.67
C VAL A 149 -2.01 -6.27 10.20
N ALA A 150 -1.30 -7.10 10.98
CA ALA A 150 -0.01 -7.64 10.62
C ALA A 150 -0.11 -9.17 10.51
N VAL A 151 0.55 -9.75 9.51
CA VAL A 151 0.60 -11.21 9.35
C VAL A 151 1.99 -11.63 8.89
N ARG A 152 2.66 -12.40 9.74
CA ARG A 152 4.00 -12.95 9.50
C ARG A 152 3.94 -14.10 8.51
N ALA A 153 5.09 -14.48 7.98
CA ALA A 153 5.19 -15.55 7.02
C ALA A 153 4.84 -16.93 7.60
N GLU A 154 5.16 -17.16 8.86
CA GLU A 154 4.79 -18.38 9.60
C GLU A 154 3.28 -18.54 9.76
N GLU A 155 2.53 -17.43 9.76
CA GLU A 155 1.08 -17.41 9.83
C GLU A 155 0.42 -17.58 8.44
N CYS A 156 1.21 -17.63 7.37
CA CYS A 156 0.73 -17.83 6.01
C CYS A 156 0.86 -19.31 5.61
N PRO A 157 -0.24 -20.08 5.51
CA PRO A 157 -0.18 -21.52 5.22
C PRO A 157 0.36 -21.87 3.82
N ARG A 158 0.55 -20.86 2.96
CA ARG A 158 1.15 -21.03 1.63
C ARG A 158 2.68 -21.03 1.66
N ILE A 159 3.30 -20.64 2.77
CA ILE A 159 4.75 -20.54 2.92
C ILE A 159 5.21 -21.66 3.84
N SER A 160 6.05 -22.55 3.33
CA SER A 160 6.52 -23.70 4.11
C SER A 160 7.60 -23.29 5.13
N ALA A 161 7.62 -23.95 6.29
CA ALA A 161 8.66 -23.73 7.30
C ALA A 161 10.08 -23.98 6.75
N ARG A 162 10.24 -25.01 5.90
CA ARG A 162 11.52 -25.30 5.22
C ARG A 162 12.01 -24.11 4.39
N PHE A 163 11.13 -23.51 3.60
CA PHE A 163 11.46 -22.34 2.79
C PHE A 163 11.90 -21.15 3.67
N LEU A 164 11.21 -20.92 4.79
CA LEU A 164 11.59 -19.86 5.73
C LEU A 164 12.96 -20.12 6.37
N GLU A 165 13.25 -21.36 6.74
CA GLU A 165 14.55 -21.72 7.29
C GLU A 165 15.69 -21.53 6.27
N ASP A 166 15.46 -21.94 5.02
CA ASP A 166 16.42 -21.76 3.93
C ASP A 166 16.68 -20.27 3.64
N GLU A 167 15.62 -19.45 3.59
CA GLU A 167 15.72 -18.00 3.39
C GLU A 167 16.44 -17.30 4.55
N ARG A 168 16.12 -17.67 5.81
CA ARG A 168 16.78 -17.12 7.00
C ARG A 168 18.29 -17.36 6.96
N LYS A 169 18.71 -18.57 6.57
CA LYS A 169 20.13 -18.94 6.42
C LYS A 169 20.82 -18.17 5.30
N GLN A 170 20.14 -17.93 4.18
CA GLN A 170 20.74 -17.32 2.99
C GLN A 170 20.81 -15.79 3.06
N LEU A 171 19.74 -15.14 3.55
CA LEU A 171 19.59 -13.69 3.50
C LEU A 171 19.96 -12.99 4.82
N GLY A 172 20.10 -13.77 5.89
CA GLY A 172 20.45 -13.29 7.22
C GLY A 172 19.26 -12.73 8.00
N GLU A 173 19.48 -12.60 9.32
CA GLU A 173 18.41 -12.32 10.28
C GLU A 173 17.72 -10.96 10.05
N ALA A 174 18.50 -9.90 9.80
CA ALA A 174 17.94 -8.56 9.62
C ALA A 174 17.00 -8.48 8.42
N TRP A 175 17.38 -9.09 7.29
CA TRP A 175 16.54 -9.14 6.10
C TRP A 175 15.30 -10.01 6.35
N PHE A 176 15.49 -11.17 6.99
CA PHE A 176 14.40 -12.10 7.31
C PHE A 176 13.33 -11.45 8.18
N ARG A 177 13.74 -10.75 9.25
CA ARG A 177 12.83 -10.04 10.16
C ARG A 177 11.98 -9.00 9.44
N GLN A 178 12.56 -8.27 8.49
CA GLN A 178 11.82 -7.29 7.71
C GLN A 178 10.80 -7.93 6.75
N GLU A 179 11.23 -8.88 5.92
CA GLU A 179 10.40 -9.36 4.81
C GLU A 179 9.45 -10.51 5.20
N TYR A 180 9.83 -11.33 6.18
CA TYR A 180 9.05 -12.48 6.64
C TYR A 180 8.38 -12.26 8.00
N GLU A 181 9.03 -11.60 8.96
CA GLU A 181 8.43 -11.31 10.28
C GLU A 181 7.69 -9.97 10.32
N CYS A 182 7.76 -9.21 9.23
CA CYS A 182 7.07 -7.94 9.05
C CYS A 182 7.44 -6.90 10.12
N GLU A 183 8.70 -6.92 10.54
CA GLU A 183 9.24 -5.97 11.51
C GLU A 183 9.83 -4.74 10.85
N PHE A 184 9.60 -3.57 11.46
CA PHE A 184 10.29 -2.33 11.10
C PHE A 184 11.67 -2.33 11.76
N VAL A 185 12.63 -2.96 11.08
CA VAL A 185 14.03 -2.99 11.50
C VAL A 185 14.70 -1.65 11.19
N ASP A 186 15.64 -1.21 12.02
CA ASP A 186 16.49 -0.08 11.66
C ASP A 186 17.54 -0.52 10.63
N ASP A 187 17.74 0.31 9.62
CA ASP A 187 18.82 0.14 8.66
C ASP A 187 20.13 0.34 9.45
N GLY A 188 20.72 -0.74 9.96
CA GLY A 188 21.90 -0.75 10.84
C GLY A 188 23.20 -0.14 10.28
N PHE A 189 23.11 0.75 9.30
CA PHE A 189 24.19 1.63 8.82
C PHE A 189 24.28 2.96 9.58
N GLY A 190 23.35 3.24 10.50
CA GLY A 190 23.57 4.25 11.52
C GLY A 190 24.42 3.68 12.64
N TRP A 191 25.67 4.15 12.81
CA TRP A 191 26.49 3.86 14.00
C TRP A 191 25.83 4.28 15.32
N PHE A 192 24.68 4.97 15.24
CA PHE A 192 23.84 5.34 16.36
C PHE A 192 22.38 5.01 16.01
N ASP A 193 21.71 4.35 16.95
CA ASP A 193 20.26 4.17 16.96
C ASP A 193 19.58 5.55 16.79
N ARG A 194 18.58 5.65 15.91
CA ARG A 194 17.88 6.92 15.65
C ARG A 194 17.27 7.49 16.93
N ASP A 195 16.82 6.63 17.85
CA ASP A 195 16.27 7.05 19.14
C ASP A 195 17.36 7.58 20.08
N VAL A 196 18.62 7.17 19.89
CA VAL A 196 19.79 7.77 20.57
C VAL A 196 20.14 9.13 19.98
N VAL A 197 20.12 9.27 18.65
CA VAL A 197 20.35 10.55 17.97
C VAL A 197 19.26 11.57 18.31
N MET A 198 17.99 11.17 18.30
CA MET A 198 16.87 12.05 18.62
C MET A 198 16.89 12.49 20.10
N ARG A 199 17.31 11.63 21.03
CA ARG A 199 17.51 12.02 22.43
C ARG A 199 18.65 13.04 22.58
N ALA A 200 19.77 12.85 21.88
CA ALA A 200 20.89 13.78 21.91
C ALA A 200 20.54 15.17 21.33
N LEU A 201 19.59 15.26 20.39
CA LEU A 201 19.14 16.53 19.82
C LEU A 201 18.21 17.32 20.75
N VAL A 202 17.51 16.67 21.69
CA VAL A 202 16.65 17.34 22.68
C VAL A 202 17.46 17.90 23.85
N GLU A 203 18.64 17.34 24.14
CA GLU A 203 19.52 17.80 25.22
C GLU A 203 20.38 19.03 24.86
N MET A 204 20.40 19.45 23.60
CA MET A 204 21.01 20.73 23.19
C MET A 204 19.97 21.84 23.20
N GLU A 205 19.65 22.37 24.39
CA GLU A 205 19.03 23.70 24.49
C GLU A 205 20.00 24.75 23.90
N PRO A 206 19.49 25.74 23.14
CA PRO A 206 20.33 26.77 22.55
C PRO A 206 20.90 27.69 23.64
N LEU A 207 22.23 27.86 23.63
CA LEU A 207 22.97 28.89 24.37
C LEU A 207 22.54 30.31 23.98
#